data_AF-A0A9W6ZDC4-F1
#
_entry.id   AF-A0A9W6ZDC4-F1
#
_cell.length_a   1.000
_cell.length_b   1.000
_cell.length_c   1.000
_cell.angle_alpha   90.00
_cell.angle_beta   90.00
_cell.angle_gamma   90.00
#
_symmetry.space_group_name_H-M   'P 1'
#
loop_
_entity.id
_entity.type
_entity.pdbx_description
1 polymer ?
#
loop_
_entity_poly.entity_id
_entity_poly.type
_entity_poly.pdbx_seq_one_letter_code
_entity_poly.pdbx_strand_id
1 'polypeptide(L)'
;MNQRDKSVSEYSTKKRKAKDSAPPPPSAAAAAAGASPPPPFAPVKFLVPAMRISYEIDSLADFTSNGSMSSLGLPPPSSFPLLLDSRTSISTLRRAFDTYTGALQFGESYTLNIESGKRKEMIRNDALPSVKQTITADLDLRDLYRNDILTCVQDLRAELDYEQRSDIVDEKELRALVERLRNSMTNWLLPISEEDRKVAFEIVKAARSDMTS
;
A
#
# COMPACT_ATOMS: atom_id res chain seq x y z
N MET A 1 -57.21 12.96 29.29
CA MET A 1 -57.93 14.09 28.66
C MET A 1 -57.74 15.33 29.50
N ASN A 2 -56.90 16.26 29.05
CA ASN A 2 -56.96 17.66 29.47
C ASN A 2 -56.27 18.49 28.38
N GLN A 3 -57.10 19.06 27.51
CA GLN A 3 -56.75 20.09 26.54
C GLN A 3 -56.62 21.42 27.28
N ARG A 4 -55.57 22.18 27.01
CA ARG A 4 -55.61 23.65 26.99
C ARG A 4 -54.70 24.17 25.91
N ASP A 5 -55.34 24.59 24.83
CA ASP A 5 -54.84 25.56 23.86
C ASP A 5 -54.45 26.88 24.53
N LYS A 6 -53.38 27.49 24.02
CA LYS A 6 -53.29 28.94 23.80
C LYS A 6 -52.16 29.23 22.81
N SER A 7 -52.59 29.45 21.57
CA SER A 7 -52.03 30.36 20.57
C SER A 7 -51.96 31.80 21.16
N VAL A 8 -51.20 32.81 20.73
CA VAL A 8 -50.53 33.27 19.49
C VAL A 8 -49.45 34.28 19.96
N SER A 9 -48.30 34.40 19.29
CA SER A 9 -47.71 35.73 19.00
C SER A 9 -46.59 35.60 17.98
N GLU A 10 -46.87 36.15 16.81
CA GLU A 10 -45.96 36.38 15.69
C GLU A 10 -44.76 37.23 16.12
N TYR A 11 -43.55 36.87 15.65
CA TYR A 11 -42.53 37.86 15.30
C TYR A 11 -41.71 37.38 14.10
N SER A 12 -42.09 37.93 12.95
CA SER A 12 -41.24 38.68 12.03
C SER A 12 -39.91 38.05 11.57
N THR A 13 -39.96 37.65 10.30
CA THR A 13 -38.85 37.45 9.36
C THR A 13 -37.78 38.55 9.40
N LYS A 14 -36.53 38.18 9.69
CA LYS A 14 -35.35 38.93 9.24
C LYS A 14 -34.38 38.04 8.47
N LYS A 15 -34.39 38.26 7.15
CA LYS A 15 -33.30 37.95 6.23
C LYS A 15 -31.97 38.46 6.80
N ARG A 16 -30.98 37.57 6.93
CA ARG A 16 -29.57 37.93 6.80
C ARG A 16 -28.92 36.99 5.79
N LYS A 17 -28.79 37.50 4.57
CA LYS A 17 -27.81 37.05 3.57
C LYS A 17 -26.47 37.70 3.94
N ALA A 18 -25.49 36.86 4.25
CA ALA A 18 -24.04 37.06 4.11
C ALA A 18 -23.49 35.64 4.36
N LYS A 19 -23.28 34.78 3.36
CA LYS A 19 -22.21 34.81 2.35
C LYS A 19 -20.87 35.33 2.89
N ASP A 20 -20.49 34.83 4.06
CA ASP A 20 -19.07 34.64 4.37
C ASP A 20 -18.66 33.32 3.71
N SER A 21 -18.05 33.47 2.53
CA SER A 21 -17.23 32.42 1.95
C SER A 21 -16.21 32.02 3.00
N ALA A 22 -16.36 30.82 3.57
CA ALA A 22 -15.25 30.13 4.18
C ALA A 22 -14.07 30.24 3.20
N PRO A 23 -12.86 30.63 3.64
CA PRO A 23 -11.70 30.51 2.78
C PRO A 23 -11.67 29.05 2.31
N PRO A 24 -11.43 28.79 1.01
CA PRO A 24 -11.25 27.43 0.55
C PRO A 24 -10.21 26.77 1.47
N PRO A 25 -10.36 25.47 1.83
CA PRO A 25 -9.24 24.76 2.45
C PRO A 25 -8.01 25.07 1.61
N PRO A 26 -6.87 25.48 2.20
CA PRO A 26 -5.70 25.83 1.43
C PRO A 26 -5.46 24.68 0.47
N SER A 27 -5.58 25.01 -0.82
CA SER A 27 -5.30 24.10 -1.91
C SER A 27 -3.99 23.43 -1.59
N ALA A 28 -4.01 22.10 -1.45
CA ALA A 28 -2.85 21.27 -1.13
C ALA A 28 -1.76 21.30 -2.24
N ALA A 29 -1.85 22.23 -3.19
CA ALA A 29 -1.03 22.29 -4.38
C ALA A 29 -0.07 23.50 -4.43
N ALA A 30 0.04 24.33 -3.38
CA ALA A 30 0.94 25.48 -3.43
C ALA A 30 1.51 25.90 -2.08
N ALA A 31 2.39 25.06 -1.50
CA ALA A 31 3.32 25.50 -0.47
C ALA A 31 4.63 24.70 -0.50
N ALA A 32 5.70 25.43 -0.84
CA ALA A 32 7.08 25.23 -0.42
C ALA A 32 7.87 24.03 -0.98
N ALA A 33 8.67 24.34 -2.01
CA ALA A 33 10.01 23.78 -2.14
C ALA A 33 10.75 23.96 -0.80
N GLY A 34 10.83 22.88 -0.01
CA GLY A 34 11.54 22.84 1.28
C GLY A 34 10.77 22.22 2.45
N ALA A 35 9.45 22.00 2.35
CA ALA A 35 8.70 21.30 3.41
C ALA A 35 8.76 19.78 3.18
N SER A 36 9.34 19.05 4.15
CA SER A 36 9.30 17.58 4.14
C SER A 36 7.84 17.10 4.20
N PRO A 37 7.50 16.01 3.49
CA PRO A 37 6.15 15.45 3.53
C PRO A 37 5.75 15.07 4.96
N PRO A 38 4.44 15.08 5.27
CA PRO A 38 3.96 14.70 6.59
C PRO A 38 4.34 13.23 6.87
N PRO A 39 4.85 12.92 8.07
CA PRO A 39 5.24 11.56 8.43
C PRO A 39 4.03 10.61 8.56
N PRO A 40 4.22 9.28 8.43
CA PRO A 40 5.50 8.62 8.19
C PRO A 40 6.00 8.82 6.76
N PHE A 41 7.28 9.22 6.60
CA PHE A 41 7.89 9.39 5.29
C PHE A 41 9.30 8.80 5.23
N ALA A 42 9.71 8.35 4.06
CA ALA A 42 11.09 7.99 3.77
C ALA A 42 11.44 8.50 2.37
N PRO A 43 12.71 8.91 2.11
CA PRO A 43 13.12 9.32 0.77
C PRO A 43 12.84 8.24 -0.28
N VAL A 44 12.28 8.64 -1.43
CA VAL A 44 11.86 7.74 -2.52
C VAL A 44 12.94 6.76 -2.96
N LYS A 45 14.23 7.15 -2.91
CA LYS A 45 15.36 6.27 -3.22
C LYS A 45 15.37 4.95 -2.41
N PHE A 46 14.85 4.96 -1.19
CA PHE A 46 14.76 3.77 -0.34
C PHE A 46 13.57 2.86 -0.70
N LEU A 47 12.58 3.39 -1.42
CA LEU A 47 11.42 2.66 -1.92
C LEU A 47 11.71 1.90 -3.23
N VAL A 48 12.69 2.36 -4.01
CA VAL A 48 13.05 1.80 -5.32
C VAL A 48 13.27 0.27 -5.30
N PRO A 49 13.98 -0.33 -4.32
CA PRO A 49 14.16 -1.78 -4.27
C PRO A 49 12.85 -2.56 -4.14
N ALA A 50 11.94 -2.10 -3.27
CA ALA A 50 10.63 -2.74 -3.09
C ALA A 50 9.74 -2.53 -4.33
N MET A 51 9.79 -1.34 -4.95
CA MET A 51 9.04 -1.07 -6.19
C MET A 51 9.54 -1.91 -7.37
N ARG A 52 10.83 -2.25 -7.41
CA ARG A 52 11.33 -3.23 -8.39
C ARG A 52 10.64 -4.58 -8.19
N ILE A 53 10.52 -5.06 -6.95
CA ILE A 53 9.80 -6.31 -6.66
C ILE A 53 8.33 -6.21 -7.10
N SER A 54 7.66 -5.08 -6.82
CA SER A 54 6.27 -4.87 -7.28
C SER A 54 6.14 -5.02 -8.79
N TYR A 55 7.04 -4.37 -9.53
CA TYR A 55 7.06 -4.44 -11.00
C TYR A 55 7.25 -5.88 -11.51
N GLU A 56 8.12 -6.67 -10.89
CA GLU A 56 8.28 -8.10 -11.24
C GLU A 56 7.01 -8.91 -10.94
N ILE A 57 6.34 -8.63 -9.82
CA ILE A 57 5.08 -9.31 -9.44
C ILE A 57 3.98 -8.99 -10.44
N ASP A 58 3.85 -7.74 -10.85
CA ASP A 58 2.85 -7.33 -11.84
C ASP A 58 3.13 -7.98 -13.21
N SER A 59 4.40 -8.02 -13.63
CA SER A 59 4.80 -8.74 -14.84
C SER A 59 4.50 -10.25 -14.77
N LEU A 60 4.63 -10.86 -13.59
CA LEU A 60 4.28 -12.26 -13.36
C LEU A 60 2.76 -12.46 -13.44
N ALA A 61 1.98 -11.57 -12.83
CA ALA A 61 0.52 -11.61 -12.88
C ALA A 61 0.00 -11.47 -14.33
N ASP A 62 0.58 -10.56 -15.12
CA ASP A 62 0.26 -10.39 -16.53
C ASP A 62 0.59 -11.64 -17.35
N PHE A 63 1.68 -12.33 -17.03
CA PHE A 63 2.04 -13.60 -17.66
C PHE A 63 1.01 -14.70 -17.35
N THR A 64 0.61 -14.84 -16.07
CA THR A 64 -0.37 -15.87 -15.65
C THR A 64 -1.81 -15.61 -16.10
N SER A 65 -2.14 -14.38 -16.51
CA SER A 65 -3.48 -13.98 -16.94
C SER A 65 -3.67 -14.02 -18.45
N ASN A 66 -2.61 -13.74 -19.24
CA ASN A 66 -2.70 -13.64 -20.70
C ASN A 66 -2.29 -14.92 -21.46
N GLY A 67 -1.71 -15.92 -20.79
CA GLY A 67 -1.28 -17.18 -21.41
C GLY A 67 -1.95 -18.40 -20.78
N SER A 68 -2.50 -19.28 -21.62
CA SER A 68 -2.74 -20.68 -21.24
C SER A 68 -1.38 -21.27 -20.83
N MET A 69 -1.16 -21.55 -19.55
CA MET A 69 0.08 -22.22 -19.10
C MET A 69 0.24 -23.58 -19.79
N SER A 70 -0.86 -24.16 -20.28
CA SER A 70 -0.90 -25.44 -20.99
C SER A 70 -0.29 -25.42 -22.41
N SER A 71 -0.05 -24.25 -23.03
CA SER A 71 0.61 -24.16 -24.35
C SER A 71 2.05 -23.65 -24.30
N LEU A 72 2.54 -23.30 -23.12
CA LEU A 72 3.89 -22.83 -22.90
C LEU A 72 4.67 -24.01 -22.35
N GLY A 73 5.43 -24.69 -23.21
CA GLY A 73 6.63 -25.36 -22.70
C GLY A 73 7.35 -24.31 -21.86
N LEU A 74 7.40 -24.54 -20.54
CA LEU A 74 7.86 -23.58 -19.54
C LEU A 74 9.06 -22.84 -20.13
N PRO A 75 9.01 -21.50 -20.27
CA PRO A 75 10.13 -20.81 -20.85
C PRO A 75 11.35 -21.16 -19.99
N PRO A 76 12.55 -21.34 -20.59
CA PRO A 76 13.72 -21.75 -19.83
C PRO A 76 13.88 -20.83 -18.62
N PRO A 77 14.39 -21.32 -17.48
CA PRO A 77 14.45 -20.59 -16.21
C PRO A 77 15.04 -19.17 -16.31
N SER A 78 15.81 -18.90 -17.37
CA SER A 78 16.32 -17.57 -17.78
C SER A 78 15.27 -16.51 -18.14
N SER A 79 14.01 -16.89 -18.40
CA SER A 79 12.94 -15.99 -18.83
C SER A 79 11.97 -15.63 -17.71
N PHE A 80 12.07 -16.28 -16.55
CA PHE A 80 11.26 -15.92 -15.40
C PHE A 80 11.68 -14.56 -14.84
N PRO A 81 10.74 -13.78 -14.28
CA PRO A 81 11.06 -12.59 -13.51
C PRO A 81 12.18 -12.88 -12.51
N LEU A 82 13.12 -11.95 -12.33
CA LEU A 82 14.28 -12.10 -11.42
C LEU A 82 13.87 -12.48 -9.99
N LEU A 83 12.61 -12.20 -9.64
CA LEU A 83 11.97 -12.58 -8.39
C LEU A 83 11.95 -14.10 -8.16
N LEU A 84 11.82 -14.90 -9.22
CA LEU A 84 11.78 -16.37 -9.15
C LEU A 84 13.13 -17.02 -9.43
N ASP A 85 14.17 -16.23 -9.73
CA ASP A 85 15.52 -16.75 -9.83
C ASP A 85 15.96 -17.33 -8.48
N SER A 86 16.38 -18.60 -8.49
CA SER A 86 17.01 -19.29 -7.37
C SER A 86 18.15 -18.50 -6.73
N ARG A 87 18.85 -17.66 -7.49
CA ARG A 87 19.94 -16.79 -7.02
C ARG A 87 19.43 -15.63 -6.16
N THR A 88 18.18 -15.21 -6.33
CA THR A 88 17.56 -14.19 -5.50
C THR A 88 17.21 -14.80 -4.16
N SER A 89 18.07 -14.61 -3.17
CA SER A 89 17.82 -15.12 -1.81
C SER A 89 16.65 -14.38 -1.14
N ILE A 90 15.92 -15.09 -0.26
CA ILE A 90 14.88 -14.49 0.59
C ILE A 90 15.42 -13.34 1.44
N SER A 91 16.70 -13.41 1.84
CA SER A 91 17.39 -12.30 2.51
C SER A 91 17.52 -11.05 1.64
N THR A 92 17.72 -11.18 0.33
CA THR A 92 17.74 -10.03 -0.59
C THR A 92 16.37 -9.37 -0.68
N LEU A 93 15.31 -10.16 -0.79
CA LEU A 93 13.94 -9.64 -0.80
C LEU A 93 13.61 -8.94 0.51
N ARG A 94 13.90 -9.59 1.66
CA ARG A 94 13.73 -8.98 2.98
C ARG A 94 14.45 -7.63 3.06
N ARG A 95 15.72 -7.59 2.64
CA ARG A 95 16.52 -6.36 2.63
C ARG A 95 15.89 -5.25 1.78
N ALA A 96 15.24 -5.56 0.67
CA ALA A 96 14.58 -4.56 -0.17
C ALA A 96 13.45 -3.83 0.58
N PHE A 97 12.66 -4.56 1.38
CA PHE A 97 11.61 -3.99 2.23
C PHE A 97 12.18 -3.29 3.47
N ASP A 98 13.20 -3.88 4.09
CA ASP A 98 13.87 -3.32 5.27
C ASP A 98 14.57 -1.99 4.96
N THR A 99 15.04 -1.81 3.73
CA THR A 99 15.66 -0.56 3.25
C THR A 99 14.69 0.62 3.36
N TYR A 100 13.41 0.41 3.02
CA TYR A 100 12.40 1.46 3.13
C TYR A 100 11.91 1.63 4.57
N THR A 101 11.55 0.53 5.24
CA THR A 101 10.99 0.58 6.60
C THR A 101 11.99 1.11 7.63
N GLY A 102 13.27 0.75 7.50
CA GLY A 102 14.35 1.29 8.35
C GLY A 102 14.68 2.76 8.09
N ALA A 103 14.21 3.33 6.98
CA ALA A 103 14.38 4.75 6.64
C ALA A 103 13.14 5.61 6.98
N LEU A 104 12.08 5.01 7.54
CA LEU A 104 10.86 5.73 7.91
C LEU A 104 11.14 6.72 9.04
N GLN A 105 10.70 7.96 8.83
CA GLN A 105 10.71 9.03 9.81
C GLN A 105 9.28 9.24 10.30
N PHE A 106 9.10 9.16 11.62
CA PHE A 106 7.80 9.33 12.27
C PHE A 106 7.70 10.71 12.93
N GLY A 107 6.51 11.27 12.94
CA GLY A 107 6.22 12.55 13.59
C GLY A 107 5.82 12.40 15.04
N GLU A 108 5.63 13.55 15.70
CA GLU A 108 5.16 13.63 17.09
C GLU A 108 3.63 13.53 17.21
N SER A 109 2.91 13.47 16.09
CA SER A 109 1.45 13.37 16.04
C SER A 109 1.00 12.32 15.02
N TYR A 110 -0.25 11.88 15.16
CA TYR A 110 -0.87 10.96 14.21
C TYR A 110 -2.28 11.43 13.86
N THR A 111 -2.76 11.01 12.69
CA THR A 111 -4.13 11.30 12.25
C THR A 111 -5.04 10.10 12.55
N LEU A 112 -6.06 10.33 13.37
CA LEU A 112 -7.03 9.30 13.73
C LEU A 112 -8.20 9.28 12.73
N ASN A 113 -8.15 8.36 11.76
CA ASN A 113 -9.18 8.19 10.73
C ASN A 113 -10.42 7.42 11.26
N ILE A 114 -11.10 7.98 12.26
CA ILE A 114 -12.34 7.42 12.80
C ILE A 114 -13.44 8.48 12.81
N GLU A 115 -14.69 8.02 12.86
CA GLU A 115 -15.86 8.89 12.97
C GLU A 115 -15.82 9.78 14.22
N SER A 116 -16.33 11.00 14.10
CA SER A 116 -16.29 12.01 15.17
C SER A 116 -16.97 11.56 16.48
N GLY A 117 -18.03 10.74 16.39
CA GLY A 117 -18.71 10.17 17.56
C GLY A 117 -17.80 9.24 18.37
N LYS A 118 -17.21 8.26 17.68
CA LYS A 118 -16.26 7.30 18.28
C LYS A 118 -15.00 7.99 18.81
N ARG A 119 -14.51 9.04 18.12
CA ARG A 119 -13.39 9.86 18.61
C ARG A 119 -13.72 10.53 19.94
N LYS A 120 -14.90 11.14 20.08
CA LYS A 120 -15.33 11.75 21.34
C LYS A 120 -15.46 10.73 22.46
N GLU A 121 -15.97 9.54 22.16
CA GLU A 121 -16.04 8.44 23.12
C GLU A 121 -14.66 8.01 23.61
N MET A 122 -13.70 7.80 22.70
CA MET A 122 -12.32 7.44 23.06
C MET A 122 -11.64 8.52 23.91
N ILE A 123 -11.88 9.80 23.61
CA ILE A 123 -11.36 10.92 24.42
C ILE A 123 -11.94 10.89 25.84
N ARG A 124 -13.24 10.66 26.00
CA ARG A 124 -13.88 10.59 27.32
C ARG A 124 -13.38 9.42 28.17
N ASN A 125 -13.06 8.31 27.51
CA ASN A 125 -12.60 7.09 28.15
C ASN A 125 -11.07 6.99 28.28
N ASP A 126 -10.33 8.06 27.93
CA ASP A 126 -8.85 8.08 27.88
C ASP A 126 -8.25 6.89 27.12
N ALA A 127 -8.93 6.50 26.03
CA ALA A 127 -8.63 5.31 25.23
C ALA A 127 -7.92 5.65 23.91
N LEU A 128 -7.36 6.86 23.79
CA LEU A 128 -6.59 7.23 22.60
C LEU A 128 -5.24 6.50 22.60
N PRO A 129 -4.83 5.88 21.47
CA PRO A 129 -3.52 5.28 21.38
C PRO A 129 -2.44 6.37 21.49
N SER A 130 -1.34 6.00 22.14
CA SER A 130 -0.13 6.82 22.10
C SER A 130 0.50 6.79 20.72
N VAL A 131 1.27 7.83 20.38
CA VAL A 131 2.05 7.90 19.12
C VAL A 131 2.91 6.65 18.96
N LYS A 132 3.58 6.21 20.03
CA LYS A 132 4.40 4.99 20.02
C LYS A 132 3.58 3.74 19.66
N GLN A 133 2.39 3.57 20.24
CA GLN A 133 1.51 2.44 19.91
C GLN A 133 1.08 2.47 18.44
N THR A 134 0.75 3.65 17.90
CA THR A 134 0.40 3.80 16.49
C THR A 134 1.57 3.46 15.57
N ILE A 135 2.78 3.93 15.90
CA ILE A 135 4.01 3.62 15.13
C ILE A 135 4.29 2.12 15.16
N THR A 136 4.26 1.49 16.33
CA THR A 136 4.46 0.05 16.47
C THR A 136 3.45 -0.73 15.66
N ALA A 137 2.16 -0.36 15.72
CA ALA A 137 1.13 -1.02 14.93
C ALA A 137 1.33 -0.89 13.41
N ASP A 138 1.79 0.27 12.92
CA ASP A 138 2.11 0.45 11.49
C ASP A 138 3.28 -0.42 11.05
N LEU A 139 4.36 -0.46 11.85
CA LEU A 139 5.53 -1.28 11.58
C LEU A 139 5.20 -2.78 11.61
N ASP A 140 4.43 -3.23 12.61
CA ASP A 140 3.99 -4.61 12.74
C ASP A 140 3.15 -5.05 11.53
N LEU A 141 2.27 -4.17 11.04
CA LEU A 141 1.45 -4.43 9.86
C LEU A 141 2.30 -4.56 8.59
N ARG A 142 3.32 -3.70 8.42
CA ARG A 142 4.26 -3.80 7.30
C ARG A 142 5.08 -5.09 7.37
N ASP A 143 5.51 -5.47 8.56
CA ASP A 143 6.24 -6.71 8.80
C ASP A 143 5.38 -7.95 8.49
N LEU A 144 4.09 -7.91 8.83
CA LEU A 144 3.13 -8.95 8.47
C LEU A 144 3.04 -9.12 6.95
N TYR A 145 2.80 -8.04 6.20
CA TYR A 145 2.71 -8.11 4.74
C TYR A 145 4.04 -8.49 4.09
N ARG A 146 5.17 -7.99 4.59
CA ARG A 146 6.51 -8.42 4.13
C ARG A 146 6.66 -9.93 4.29
N ASN A 147 6.35 -10.48 5.46
CA ASN A 147 6.47 -11.91 5.70
C ASN A 147 5.55 -12.72 4.79
N ASP A 148 4.32 -12.27 4.55
CA ASP A 148 3.40 -12.92 3.63
C ASP A 148 3.91 -12.92 2.17
N ILE A 149 4.49 -11.80 1.71
CA ILE A 149 5.18 -11.72 0.41
C ILE A 149 6.32 -12.76 0.33
N LEU A 150 7.18 -12.83 1.35
CA LEU A 150 8.30 -13.76 1.36
C LEU A 150 7.83 -15.21 1.31
N THR A 151 6.82 -15.56 2.11
CA THR A 151 6.21 -16.90 2.10
C THR A 151 5.62 -17.22 0.72
N CYS A 152 4.83 -16.31 0.14
CA CYS A 152 4.25 -16.53 -1.19
C CYS A 152 5.32 -16.73 -2.28
N VAL A 153 6.45 -16.02 -2.21
CA VAL A 153 7.56 -16.23 -3.15
C VAL A 153 8.22 -17.60 -2.93
N GLN A 154 8.35 -18.06 -1.69
CA GLN A 154 8.87 -19.40 -1.40
C GLN A 154 7.92 -20.49 -1.91
N ASP A 155 6.62 -20.33 -1.67
CA ASP A 155 5.58 -21.26 -2.12
C ASP A 155 5.55 -21.33 -3.65
N LEU A 156 5.58 -20.18 -4.34
CA LEU A 156 5.66 -20.12 -5.81
C LEU A 156 6.90 -20.84 -6.36
N ARG A 157 8.06 -20.67 -5.72
CA ARG A 157 9.29 -21.35 -6.15
C ARG A 157 9.20 -22.86 -5.94
N ALA A 158 8.62 -23.28 -4.82
CA ALA A 158 8.42 -24.69 -4.53
C ALA A 158 7.45 -25.33 -5.53
N GLU A 159 6.35 -24.64 -5.85
CA GLU A 159 5.36 -25.11 -6.82
C GLU A 159 5.97 -25.22 -8.22
N LEU A 160 6.72 -24.21 -8.66
CA LEU A 160 7.42 -24.24 -9.94
C LEU A 160 8.47 -25.36 -10.02
N ASP A 161 9.20 -25.65 -8.94
CA ASP A 161 10.16 -26.77 -8.90
C ASP A 161 9.44 -28.13 -8.88
N TYR A 162 8.27 -28.22 -8.25
CA TYR A 162 7.43 -29.41 -8.28
C TYR A 162 6.88 -29.67 -9.68
N GLU A 163 6.32 -28.66 -10.33
CA GLU A 163 5.81 -28.75 -11.69
C GLU A 163 6.91 -29.07 -12.71
N GLN A 164 8.14 -28.58 -12.53
CA GLN A 164 9.26 -28.97 -13.40
C GLN A 164 9.62 -30.46 -13.32
N ARG A 165 9.27 -31.12 -12.20
CA ARG A 165 9.51 -32.55 -11.97
C ARG A 165 8.28 -33.42 -12.25
N SER A 166 7.12 -32.79 -12.46
CA SER A 166 5.82 -33.40 -12.70
C SER A 166 5.41 -33.19 -14.15
N ASP A 167 4.66 -34.12 -14.75
CA ASP A 167 4.06 -33.89 -16.08
C ASP A 167 2.72 -33.13 -15.99
N ILE A 168 2.27 -32.78 -14.78
CA ILE A 168 0.99 -32.11 -14.52
C ILE A 168 1.28 -30.75 -13.87
N VAL A 169 0.81 -29.70 -14.53
CA VAL A 169 0.85 -28.30 -14.09
C VAL A 169 -0.50 -27.92 -13.49
N ASP A 170 -0.54 -27.45 -12.23
CA ASP A 170 -1.75 -26.92 -11.60
C ASP A 170 -1.77 -25.40 -11.76
N GLU A 171 -2.19 -24.96 -12.96
CA GLU A 171 -2.30 -23.54 -13.31
C GLU A 171 -3.17 -22.77 -12.29
N LYS A 172 -4.16 -23.43 -11.68
CA LYS A 172 -5.08 -22.78 -10.74
C LYS A 172 -4.37 -22.45 -9.43
N GLU A 173 -3.55 -23.35 -8.92
CA GLU A 173 -2.75 -23.12 -7.71
C GLU A 173 -1.71 -22.03 -7.94
N LEU A 174 -0.96 -22.08 -9.05
CA LEU A 174 -0.01 -21.03 -9.41
C LEU A 174 -0.67 -19.66 -9.52
N ARG A 175 -1.81 -19.55 -10.20
CA ARG A 175 -2.54 -18.28 -10.32
C ARG A 175 -3.00 -17.76 -8.95
N ALA A 176 -3.47 -18.64 -8.08
CA ALA A 176 -3.88 -18.27 -6.72
C ALA A 176 -2.70 -17.73 -5.89
N LEU A 177 -1.52 -18.35 -6.01
CA LEU A 177 -0.30 -17.91 -5.33
C LEU A 177 0.18 -16.54 -5.86
N VAL A 178 0.15 -16.32 -7.17
CA VAL A 178 0.53 -15.02 -7.78
C VAL A 178 -0.45 -13.92 -7.38
N GLU A 179 -1.75 -14.20 -7.37
CA GLU A 179 -2.76 -13.23 -6.93
C GLU A 179 -2.59 -12.86 -5.45
N ARG A 180 -2.34 -13.85 -4.59
CA ARG A 180 -2.04 -13.62 -3.17
C ARG A 180 -0.80 -12.73 -3.03
N LEU A 181 0.29 -13.07 -3.72
CA LEU A 181 1.52 -12.28 -3.73
C LEU A 181 1.29 -10.82 -4.14
N ARG A 182 0.51 -10.58 -5.21
CA ARG A 182 0.16 -9.24 -5.68
C ARG A 182 -0.66 -8.47 -4.64
N ASN A 183 -1.63 -9.13 -4.01
CA ASN A 183 -2.46 -8.50 -2.98
C ASN A 183 -1.63 -8.12 -1.75
N SER A 184 -0.71 -8.97 -1.31
CA SER A 184 0.19 -8.69 -0.18
C SER A 184 1.15 -7.54 -0.49
N MET A 185 1.67 -7.47 -1.72
CA MET A 185 2.48 -6.34 -2.17
C MET A 185 1.68 -5.03 -2.22
N THR A 186 0.46 -5.07 -2.75
CA THR A 186 -0.44 -3.91 -2.77
C THR A 186 -0.72 -3.39 -1.37
N ASN A 187 -0.99 -4.30 -0.42
CA ASN A 187 -1.23 -3.94 0.97
C ASN A 187 0.01 -3.37 1.66
N TRP A 188 1.20 -3.89 1.37
CA TRP A 188 2.46 -3.35 1.88
C TRP A 188 2.74 -1.92 1.38
N LEU A 189 2.37 -1.63 0.12
CA LEU A 189 2.50 -0.31 -0.52
C LEU A 189 1.39 0.68 -0.15
N LEU A 190 0.25 0.21 0.36
CA LEU A 190 -0.93 1.02 0.65
C LEU A 190 -0.63 2.26 1.53
N PRO A 191 0.18 2.17 2.61
CA PRO A 191 0.43 3.32 3.48
C PRO A 191 1.43 4.33 2.90
N ILE A 192 1.96 4.09 1.70
CA ILE A 192 2.88 4.98 0.99
C ILE A 192 2.07 5.93 0.10
N SER A 193 2.51 7.18 -0.06
CA SER A 193 1.83 8.13 -0.95
C SER A 193 1.81 7.63 -2.40
N GLU A 194 0.76 7.96 -3.15
CA GLU A 194 0.67 7.54 -4.55
C GLU A 194 1.73 8.25 -5.41
N GLU A 195 2.07 9.49 -5.06
CA GLU A 195 3.11 10.28 -5.68
C GLU A 195 4.48 9.60 -5.55
N ASP A 196 4.86 9.16 -4.34
CA ASP A 196 6.15 8.49 -4.13
C ASP A 196 6.22 7.15 -4.85
N ARG A 197 5.10 6.40 -4.87
CA ARG A 197 5.01 5.14 -5.63
C ARG A 197 5.21 5.39 -7.13
N LYS A 198 4.58 6.42 -7.70
CA LYS A 198 4.74 6.78 -9.12
C LYS A 198 6.17 7.17 -9.45
N VAL A 199 6.80 8.02 -8.63
CA VAL A 199 8.20 8.44 -8.86
C VAL A 199 9.13 7.23 -8.79
N ALA A 200 8.99 6.37 -7.77
CA ALA A 200 9.79 5.16 -7.66
C ALA A 200 9.56 4.19 -8.84
N PHE A 201 8.32 4.06 -9.31
CA PHE A 201 7.97 3.22 -10.46
C PHE A 201 8.65 3.71 -11.74
N GLU A 202 8.62 5.01 -12.03
CA GLU A 202 9.29 5.58 -13.21
C GLU A 202 10.82 5.38 -13.16
N ILE A 203 11.43 5.48 -11.97
CA ILE A 203 12.86 5.16 -11.78
C ILE A 203 13.14 3.69 -12.13
N VAL A 204 12.29 2.76 -11.67
CA VAL A 204 12.42 1.32 -11.97
C VAL A 204 12.29 1.08 -13.47
N LYS A 205 11.30 1.70 -14.12
CA LYS A 205 11.04 1.57 -15.55
C LYS A 205 12.20 2.08 -16.39
N ALA A 206 12.74 3.27 -16.08
CA ALA A 206 13.91 3.83 -16.76
C ALA A 206 15.13 2.91 -16.64
N ALA A 207 15.43 2.43 -15.43
CA ALA A 207 16.57 1.55 -15.19
C ALA A 207 16.50 0.22 -15.95
N ARG A 208 15.29 -0.29 -16.25
CA ARG A 208 15.13 -1.49 -17.08
C ARG A 208 15.35 -1.23 -18.57
N SER A 209 14.87 -0.10 -19.10
CA SER A 209 15.07 0.28 -20.50
C SER A 209 16.56 0.41 -20.85
N ASP A 210 17.36 0.93 -19.92
CA ASP A 210 18.82 1.08 -20.07
C ASP A 210 19.56 -0.27 -20.12
N MET A 211 19.02 -1.31 -19.48
CA MET A 211 19.61 -2.67 -19.53
C MET A 211 19.32 -3.40 -20.84
N THR A 212 18.31 -2.97 -21.59
CA THR A 212 17.89 -3.60 -22.86
C THR A 212 18.41 -2.91 -24.12
N SER A 213 19.11 -1.77 -23.97
CA SER A 213 19.69 -0.98 -25.07
C SER A 213 21.17 -1.30 -25.24
#